data_AF-A0A1I4SQR5-F1
#
_entry.id   AF-A0A1I4SQR5-F1
#
_cell.length_a   1.000
_cell.length_b   1.000
_cell.length_c   1.000
_cell.angle_alpha   90.00
_cell.angle_beta   90.00
_cell.angle_gamma   90.00
#
_symmetry.space_group_name_H-M   'P 1'
#
loop_
_entity.id
_entity.type
_entity.pdbx_description
1 polymer ?
#
loop_
_entity_poly.entity_id
_entity_poly.type
_entity_poly.pdbx_seq_one_letter_code
_entity_poly.pdbx_strand_id
1 'polypeptide(L)'
;MNVITYSRARNALKSVLDSVVRDVDVTVISRRDAEDDAVVMSLAHYNSLMETLYLLSTPANARALARAVEQDRAGQAQEHTLRDPGED
;
A
#
# COMPACT_ATOMS: atom_id res chain seq x y z
N MET A 1 -3.48 -7.59 -11.11
CA MET A 1 -2.67 -6.77 -12.03
C MET A 1 -3.21 -6.86 -13.45
N ASN A 2 -3.50 -5.71 -14.07
CA ASN A 2 -3.98 -5.59 -15.45
C ASN A 2 -2.93 -4.89 -16.32
N VAL A 3 -2.80 -5.24 -17.60
CA VAL A 3 -1.86 -4.60 -18.54
C VAL A 3 -2.62 -4.06 -19.74
N ILE A 4 -2.48 -2.77 -20.01
CA ILE A 4 -3.15 -2.09 -21.14
C ILE A 4 -2.16 -1.23 -21.92
N THR A 5 -2.44 -0.99 -23.20
CA THR A 5 -1.62 -0.07 -24.00
C THR A 5 -1.87 1.39 -23.59
N TYR A 6 -0.87 2.25 -23.82
CA TYR A 6 -1.00 3.70 -23.68
C TYR A 6 -2.25 4.26 -24.37
N SER A 7 -2.53 3.86 -25.61
CA SER A 7 -3.70 4.33 -26.35
C SER A 7 -5.02 3.95 -25.67
N ARG A 8 -5.11 2.75 -25.09
CA ARG A 8 -6.29 2.32 -24.33
C ARG A 8 -6.41 3.10 -23.03
N ALA A 9 -5.32 3.28 -22.29
CA ALA A 9 -5.30 4.06 -21.06
C ALA A 9 -5.75 5.51 -21.30
N ARG A 10 -5.24 6.15 -22.36
CA ARG A 10 -5.62 7.52 -22.74
C ARG A 10 -7.10 7.64 -23.05
N ASN A 11 -7.67 6.70 -23.81
CA ASN A 11 -9.07 6.76 -24.23
C ASN A 11 -10.06 6.37 -23.12
N ALA A 12 -9.61 5.67 -22.07
CA ALA A 12 -10.45 5.14 -21.01
C ALA A 12 -9.94 5.49 -19.60
N LEU A 13 -9.24 6.62 -19.43
CA LEU A 13 -8.53 6.96 -18.19
C LEU A 13 -9.43 6.90 -16.95
N LYS A 14 -10.65 7.45 -17.04
CA LYS A 14 -11.61 7.39 -15.94
C LYS A 14 -11.89 5.96 -15.50
N SER A 15 -12.16 5.05 -16.44
CA SER A 15 -12.43 3.65 -16.12
C SER A 15 -11.22 2.97 -15.48
N VAL A 16 -10.01 3.31 -15.92
CA VAL A 16 -8.77 2.77 -15.33
C VAL A 16 -8.64 3.22 -13.88
N LEU A 17 -8.85 4.51 -13.60
CA LEU A 17 -8.81 5.07 -12.24
C LEU A 17 -9.90 4.44 -11.35
N ASP A 18 -11.13 4.33 -11.85
CA ASP A 18 -12.23 3.72 -11.09
C ASP A 18 -11.95 2.25 -10.75
N SER A 19 -11.33 1.50 -11.66
CA SER A 19 -10.94 0.10 -11.43
C SER A 19 -9.85 -0.03 -10.37
N VAL A 20 -8.75 0.71 -10.47
CA VAL A 20 -7.65 0.60 -9.48
C VAL A 20 -8.06 1.03 -8.07
N VAL A 21 -9.03 1.94 -7.96
CA VAL A 21 -9.61 2.35 -6.67
C VAL A 21 -10.52 1.26 -6.11
N ARG A 22 -11.41 0.71 -6.93
CA ARG A 22 -12.41 -0.29 -6.50
C ARG A 22 -11.78 -1.63 -6.14
N ASP A 23 -10.85 -2.08 -6.98
CA ASP A 23 -10.32 -3.44 -6.91
C ASP A 23 -9.04 -3.51 -6.06
N VAL A 24 -8.54 -2.36 -5.58
CA VAL A 24 -7.28 -2.22 -4.83
C VAL A 24 -6.12 -2.93 -5.56
N ASP A 25 -6.09 -2.79 -6.89
CA ASP A 25 -5.15 -3.45 -7.78
C ASP A 25 -4.40 -2.42 -8.64
N VAL A 26 -3.36 -2.87 -9.33
CA VAL A 26 -2.51 -2.05 -10.19
C VAL A 26 -2.81 -2.29 -11.67
N THR A 27 -2.77 -1.22 -12.46
CA THR A 27 -2.79 -1.29 -13.92
C THR A 27 -1.44 -0.84 -14.48
N VAL A 28 -0.78 -1.71 -15.24
CA VAL A 28 0.42 -1.40 -16.01
C VAL A 28 0.01 -0.85 -17.38
N ILE A 29 0.59 0.29 -17.75
CA ILE A 29 0.40 0.95 -19.03
C ILE A 29 1.64 0.71 -19.89
N SER A 30 1.49 -0.10 -20.93
CA SER A 30 2.57 -0.39 -21.86
C SER A 30 2.76 0.71 -22.90
N ARG A 31 4.01 1.11 -23.12
CA ARG A 31 4.37 2.27 -23.95
C ARG A 31 5.33 1.85 -25.07
N ARG A 32 4.82 1.79 -26.30
CA ARG A 32 5.57 1.30 -27.47
C ARG A 32 6.81 2.13 -27.83
N ASP A 33 6.77 3.43 -27.55
CA ASP A 33 7.82 4.39 -27.90
C ASP A 33 8.46 5.03 -26.65
N ALA A 34 8.49 4.32 -25.52
CA ALA A 34 9.15 4.76 -24.30
C ALA A 34 10.11 3.69 -23.76
N GLU A 35 11.07 4.12 -22.95
CA GLU A 35 12.09 3.21 -22.38
C GLU A 35 11.49 2.18 -21.42
N ASP A 36 10.38 2.51 -20.74
CA ASP A 36 9.75 1.67 -19.72
C ASP A 36 8.21 1.76 -19.73
N ASP A 37 7.55 0.89 -18.98
CA ASP A 37 6.11 0.93 -18.70
C ASP A 37 5.79 1.77 -17.45
N ALA A 38 4.53 2.20 -17.31
CA ALA A 38 4.08 2.97 -16.14
C ALA A 38 3.05 2.18 -15.32
N VAL A 39 3.03 2.36 -14.01
CA VAL A 39 2.02 1.74 -13.12
C VAL A 39 1.05 2.80 -12.63
N VAL A 40 -0.23 2.48 -12.67
CA VAL A 40 -1.33 3.25 -12.06
C VAL A 40 -1.93 2.43 -10.94
N MET A 41 -2.11 3.05 -9.79
CA MET A 41 -2.74 2.46 -8.60
C MET A 41 -3.53 3.53 -7.85
N SER A 42 -4.38 3.14 -6.91
CA SER A 42 -5.08 4.11 -6.06
C SER A 42 -4.12 4.79 -5.08
N LEU A 43 -4.42 6.04 -4.68
CA LEU A 43 -3.63 6.75 -3.69
C LEU A 43 -3.59 6.00 -2.35
N ALA A 44 -4.71 5.39 -1.94
CA ALA A 44 -4.78 4.59 -0.73
C ALA A 44 -3.80 3.40 -0.80
N HIS A 45 -3.78 2.67 -1.93
CA HIS A 45 -2.84 1.57 -2.14
C HIS A 45 -1.38 2.06 -2.09
N TYR A 46 -1.07 3.15 -2.80
CA TYR A 46 0.27 3.75 -2.76
C TYR A 46 0.70 4.10 -1.34
N ASN A 47 -0.16 4.78 -0.56
CA ASN A 47 0.15 5.16 0.81
C ASN A 47 0.36 3.93 1.71
N SER A 48 -0.49 2.90 1.60
CA SER A 48 -0.32 1.65 2.34
C SER A 48 1.00 0.94 2.00
N LEU A 49 1.40 0.94 0.72
CA LEU A 49 2.69 0.40 0.29
C LEU A 49 3.85 1.18 0.90
N MET A 50 3.81 2.52 0.81
CA MET A 50 4.86 3.38 1.33
C MET A 50 5.00 3.27 2.85
N GLU A 51 3.88 3.20 3.57
CA GLU A 51 3.87 3.00 5.02
C GLU A 51 4.45 1.62 5.40
N THR A 52 4.09 0.57 4.65
CA THR A 52 4.68 -0.76 4.86
C THR A 52 6.20 -0.73 4.67
N LEU A 53 6.67 -0.08 3.59
CA LEU A 53 8.12 0.06 3.35
C LEU A 53 8.79 0.88 4.46
N TYR A 54 8.15 1.95 4.93
CA TYR A 54 8.65 2.77 6.03
C TYR A 54 8.78 1.96 7.32
N LEU A 55 7.73 1.25 7.74
CA LEU A 55 7.74 0.42 8.93
C LEU A 55 8.79 -0.70 8.85
N LEU A 56 9.04 -1.24 7.66
CA LEU A 56 10.03 -2.31 7.45
C LEU A 56 11.45 -1.79 7.14
N SER A 57 11.66 -0.48 7.06
CA SER A 57 12.92 0.12 6.62
C SER A 57 14.11 -0.15 7.55
N THR A 58 13.86 -0.45 8.83
CA THR A 58 14.92 -0.80 9.79
C THR A 58 14.72 -2.21 10.34
N PRO A 59 15.79 -3.02 10.49
CA PRO A 59 15.69 -4.36 11.06
C PRO A 59 15.11 -4.37 12.48
N ALA A 60 15.39 -3.33 13.28
CA ALA A 60 14.87 -3.20 14.63
C ALA A 60 13.34 -3.02 14.62
N ASN A 61 12.81 -2.10 13.80
CA ASN A 61 11.37 -1.85 13.71
C ASN A 61 10.63 -3.03 13.07
N ALA A 62 11.18 -3.63 12.00
CA ALA A 62 10.60 -4.80 11.36
C ALA A 62 10.44 -5.98 12.35
N ARG A 63 11.46 -6.26 13.17
CA ARG A 63 11.38 -7.29 14.21
C ARG A 63 10.39 -6.94 15.32
N ALA A 64 10.34 -5.67 15.73
CA ALA A 64 9.39 -5.23 16.76
C ALA A 64 7.95 -5.39 16.28
N LEU A 65 7.65 -4.96 15.05
CA LEU A 65 6.35 -5.10 14.43
C LEU A 65 5.96 -6.57 14.25
N ALA A 66 6.88 -7.42 13.76
CA ALA A 66 6.63 -8.85 13.62
C ALA A 66 6.26 -9.51 14.96
N ARG A 67 7.01 -9.20 16.03
CA ARG A 67 6.68 -9.68 17.38
C ARG A 67 5.32 -9.19 17.86
N ALA A 68 5.00 -7.91 17.65
CA ALA A 68 3.72 -7.36 18.06
C ALA A 68 2.53 -8.07 17.36
N VAL A 69 2.66 -8.35 16.06
CA VAL A 69 1.65 -9.10 15.29
C VAL A 69 1.53 -10.55 15.77
N GLU A 70 2.64 -11.21 16.12
CA GLU A 70 2.61 -12.56 16.69
C GLU A 70 1.92 -12.61 18.07
N GLN A 71 2.22 -11.64 18.94
CA GLN A 71 1.60 -11.52 20.26
C GLN A 71 0.09 -11.28 20.16
N ASP A 72 -0.34 -10.39 19.26
CA ASP A 72 -1.76 -10.11 19.00
C ASP A 72 -2.49 -11.38 18.53
N ARG A 73 -1.95 -12.09 17.54
CA ARG A 73 -2.51 -13.36 17.04
C ARG A 73 -2.55 -14.46 18.10
N ALA A 74 -1.63 -14.44 19.06
CA ALA A 74 -1.59 -15.37 20.19
C ALA A 74 -2.50 -14.95 21.35
N GLY A 75 -3.23 -13.83 21.24
CA GLY A 75 -4.10 -13.31 22.31
C GLY A 75 -3.33 -12.78 23.52
N GLN A 76 -2.08 -12.37 23.33
CA GLN A 76 -1.20 -11.85 24.40
C GLN A 76 -1.31 -10.32 24.58
N ALA A 77 -2.30 -9.69 23.96
CA ALA A 77 -2.58 -8.28 24.14
C ALA A 77 -2.96 -7.97 25.59
N GLN A 78 -2.50 -6.84 26.10
CA GLN A 78 -2.86 -6.34 27.43
C GLN A 78 -3.70 -5.08 27.25
N GLU A 79 -4.85 -5.03 27.93
CA GLU A 79 -5.68 -3.84 27.95
C GLU A 79 -5.11 -2.82 28.93
N HIS A 80 -4.98 -1.58 28.47
CA HIS A 80 -4.55 -0.45 29.28
C HIS A 80 -5.48 0.72 29.00
N THR A 81 -5.80 1.49 30.03
CA THR A 81 -6.51 2.76 29.85
C THR A 81 -5.63 3.75 29.09
N LEU A 82 -6.21 4.50 28.15
CA LEU A 82 -5.51 5.60 27.50
C LEU A 82 -5.08 6.61 28.57
N ARG A 83 -3.78 6.90 28.63
CA ARG A 83 -3.22 7.93 29.51
C ARG A 83 -3.18 9.26 28.77
N ASP A 84 -3.51 10.34 29.46
CA ASP A 84 -3.37 11.67 28.88
C ASP A 84 -1.88 12.03 28.72
N PRO A 85 -1.53 12.82 27.68
CA PRO A 85 -0.15 13.22 27.47
C PRO A 85 0.35 14.07 28.65
N GLY A 86 1.27 13.55 29.46
CA GLY A 86 1.93 14.28 30.55
C GLY A 86 1.64 13.79 31.97
N GLU A 87 0.84 12.74 32.14
CA GLU A 87 0.73 12.02 33.42
C GLU A 87 1.70 10.83 33.45
N ASP A 88 2.73 10.93 34.29
CA ASP A 88 3.62 9.80 34.66
C ASP A 88 2.91 8.83 35.62
#